data_AF-A0A356FSH2-F1
#
_entry.id   AF-A0A356FSH2-F1
#
_cell.length_a   1.000
_cell.length_b   1.000
_cell.length_c   1.000
_cell.angle_alpha   90.00
_cell.angle_beta   90.00
_cell.angle_gamma   90.00
#
_symmetry.space_group_name_H-M   'P 1'
#
loop_
_entity.id
_entity.type
_entity.pdbx_description
1 polymer ?
#
loop_
_entity_poly.entity_id
_entity_poly.type
_entity_poly.pdbx_seq_one_letter_code
_entity_poly.pdbx_strand_id
1 'polypeptide(L)' 'MSQFMDQINPLAELTHKRRLSALGPGGLNRERAGFEVRDVHPSHY' A
#
# COMPACT_ATOMS: atom_id res chain seq x y z
N MET A 1 1.90 -9.60 -7.01
CA MET A 1 1.87 -9.13 -5.60
C MET A 1 1.17 -10.19 -4.77
N SER A 2 1.92 -11.11 -4.17
CA SER A 2 1.39 -12.14 -3.26
C SER A 2 2.07 -11.95 -1.91
N GLN A 3 1.30 -11.74 -0.85
CA GLN A 3 1.78 -11.52 0.52
C GLN A 3 1.09 -12.51 1.46
N PHE A 4 1.76 -12.88 2.54
CA PHE A 4 1.16 -13.71 3.57
C PHE A 4 0.10 -12.91 4.34
N MET A 5 -1.10 -13.47 4.50
CA MET A 5 -2.22 -12.79 5.14
C MET A 5 -1.95 -12.50 6.61
N ASP A 6 -2.36 -11.30 7.05
CA ASP A 6 -2.35 -10.92 8.46
C ASP A 6 -3.68 -11.32 9.09
N GLN A 7 -3.63 -12.23 10.06
CA GLN A 7 -4.79 -12.88 10.68
C GLN A 7 -4.78 -12.74 12.21
N ILE A 8 -4.08 -11.74 12.74
CA ILE A 8 -4.01 -11.51 14.20
C ILE A 8 -5.39 -11.24 14.80
N ASN A 9 -6.26 -10.55 14.07
CA ASN A 9 -7.63 -10.29 14.47
C ASN A 9 -8.51 -9.95 13.23
N PRO A 10 -9.85 -9.93 13.35
CA PRO A 10 -10.74 -9.65 12.22
C PRO A 10 -10.51 -8.28 11.55
N LEU A 11 -10.09 -7.27 12.32
CA LEU A 11 -9.77 -5.94 11.77
C LEU A 11 -8.48 -5.97 10.94
N ALA A 12 -7.47 -6.70 11.39
CA ALA A 12 -6.21 -6.89 10.66
C ALA A 12 -6.47 -7.61 9.34
N GLU A 13 -7.32 -8.64 9.34
CA GLU A 13 -7.69 -9.36 8.11
C GLU A 13 -8.42 -8.44 7.11
N LEU A 14 -9.39 -7.65 7.60
CA LEU A 14 -10.15 -6.71 6.77
C LEU A 14 -9.25 -5.61 6.19
N THR A 15 -8.36 -5.03 7.00
CA THR A 15 -7.43 -3.98 6.55
C THR A 15 -6.40 -4.53 5.57
N HIS A 16 -5.87 -5.74 5.78
CA HIS A 16 -4.97 -6.39 4.84
C HIS A 16 -5.62 -6.57 3.47
N LYS A 17 -6.85 -7.11 3.43
CA LYS A 17 -7.60 -7.32 2.19
C LYS A 17 -7.90 -6.02 1.43
N ARG A 18 -8.05 -4.89 2.15
CA ARG A 18 -8.35 -3.57 1.57
C ARG A 18 -7.11 -2.71 1.30
N ARG A 19 -5.90 -3.23 1.56
CA ARG A 19 -4.66 -2.47 1.43
C ARG A 19 -4.31 -2.25 -0.04
N LEU A 20 -4.20 -0.99 -0.44
CA LEU A 20 -3.65 -0.59 -1.74
C LEU A 20 -2.14 -0.37 -1.63
N SER A 21 -1.39 -0.74 -2.68
CA SER A 21 0.06 -0.54 -2.74
C SER A 21 0.47 -0.14 -4.15
N ALA A 22 1.28 0.91 -4.23
CA ALA A 22 1.87 1.38 -5.48
C ALA A 22 3.17 0.63 -5.83
N LEU A 23 3.61 -0.33 -5.01
CA LEU A 23 4.84 -1.08 -5.22
C LEU A 23 4.58 -2.33 -6.09
N GLY A 24 5.60 -2.80 -6.81
CA GLY A 24 5.54 -4.04 -7.59
C GLY A 24 5.96 -3.86 -9.05
N PRO A 25 5.87 -4.90 -9.88
CA PRO A 25 6.21 -4.81 -11.31
C PRO A 25 5.35 -3.74 -12.01
N GLY A 26 6.00 -2.77 -12.64
CA GLY A 26 5.34 -1.61 -13.26
C GLY A 26 4.90 -0.50 -12.29
N GLY A 27 5.12 -0.69 -10.99
CA GLY A 27 4.87 0.31 -9.94
C GLY A 27 6.14 1.03 -9.48
N LEU A 28 6.02 1.73 -8.35
CA LEU A 28 7.12 2.46 -7.74
C LEU A 28 8.13 1.50 -7.08
N ASN A 29 9.42 1.80 -7.22
CA ASN A 29 10.47 1.20 -6.42
C ASN A 29 10.68 2.04 -5.14
N ARG A 30 10.75 1.40 -3.98
CA ARG A 30 10.85 2.09 -2.68
C ARG A 30 12.03 3.06 -2.61
N GLU A 31 13.16 2.68 -3.21
CA GLU A 31 14.38 3.49 -3.30
C GLU A 31 14.25 4.71 -4.22
N ARG A 32 13.36 4.65 -5.21
CA ARG A 32 13.16 5.70 -6.23
C ARG A 32 11.87 6.51 -6.04
N ALA A 33 11.01 6.11 -5.10
CA ALA A 33 9.80 6.85 -4.76
C ALA A 33 10.19 8.15 -4.03
N GLY A 34 10.16 9.28 -4.76
CA GLY A 34 10.45 10.62 -4.26
C GLY A 34 9.36 11.21 -3.36
N PHE A 35 9.55 12.45 -2.92
CA PHE A 35 8.62 13.14 -2.01
C PHE A 35 7.24 13.39 -2.64
N GLU A 36 7.18 13.77 -3.92
CA GLU A 36 5.92 14.10 -4.62
C GLU A 36 4.88 12.97 -4.61
N VAL A 37 5.32 11.71 -4.60
CA VAL A 37 4.44 10.52 -4.58
C VAL A 37 4.20 9.98 -3.17
N ARG A 38 4.84 10.55 -2.14
CA ARG A 38 4.67 10.18 -0.72
C ARG A 38 3.79 11.17 0.05
N ASP A 39 3.68 12.40 -0.44
CA ASP A 39 2.80 13.41 0.12
C ASP A 39 1.33 13.12 -0.18
N VAL A 40 0.42 13.61 0.68
CA VAL A 40 -1.02 13.40 0.51
C VAL A 40 -1.55 14.44 -0.48
N HIS A 41 -1.99 13.98 -1.65
CA HIS A 41 -2.67 14.83 -2.63
C HIS A 41 -4.11 15.17 -2.19
N PRO A 42 -4.60 16.41 -2.39
CA PRO A 42 -5.97 16.80 -2.02
C PRO A 42 -7.08 15.94 -2.63
N SER A 43 -6.83 15.23 -3.73
CA SER A 43 -7.79 14.30 -4.34
C SER A 43 -7.98 12.99 -3.56
N HIS A 44 -7.29 12.79 -2.44
CA HIS A 44 -7.50 11.65 -1.54
C HIS A 44 -8.62 11.88 -0.52
N TYR A 45 -9.18 13.08 -0.48
CA TYR A 45 -10.43 13.38 0.21
C TYR A 45 -11.62 12.98 -0.66
#